data_AF-A0A377D1D4-F1
#
_entry.id   AF-A0A377D1D4-F1
#
_cell.length_a   1.000
_cell.length_b   1.000
_cell.length_c   1.000
_cell.angle_alpha   90.00
_cell.angle_beta   90.00
_cell.angle_gamma   90.00
#
_symmetry.space_group_name_H-M   'P 1'
#
loop_
_entity.id
_entity.type
_entity.pdbx_description
1 polymer ?
#
loop_
_entity_poly.entity_id
_entity_poly.type
_entity_poly.pdbx_seq_one_letter_code
_entity_poly.pdbx_strand_id
1 'polypeptide(L)'
;MLKIVKVYLAVKRRIQPGDKMAGRHGNKGVISKINPIEDMPYDENGTPVDIVLNPLGVPSRMNIGQILETHLGMAAKGIGDKINAMLKQQQEVAKLREFIQRAYDLGADVRQKVDLSTFSDEEVMRLAENLRKGMPIATPVFDGAKEARN
;
A
#
# COMPACT_ATOMS: atom_id res chain seq x y z
N MET A 1 -31.96 -2.77 49.48
CA MET A 1 -30.65 -3.15 48.92
C MET A 1 -30.73 -2.99 47.40
N LEU A 2 -30.11 -1.96 46.82
CA LEU A 2 -30.14 -1.73 45.37
C LEU A 2 -29.08 -2.61 44.69
N LYS A 3 -29.50 -3.45 43.74
CA LYS A 3 -28.61 -4.29 42.93
C LYS A 3 -28.44 -3.68 41.55
N ILE A 4 -27.20 -3.50 41.11
CA ILE A 4 -26.85 -3.04 39.76
C ILE A 4 -26.41 -4.24 38.95
N VAL A 5 -26.95 -4.38 37.75
CA VAL A 5 -26.49 -5.35 36.75
C VAL A 5 -26.00 -4.59 35.53
N LYS A 6 -24.78 -4.90 35.08
CA LYS A 6 -24.20 -4.39 33.83
C LYS A 6 -24.05 -5.56 32.86
N VAL A 7 -24.57 -5.39 31.66
CA VAL A 7 -24.41 -6.34 30.56
C VAL A 7 -23.58 -5.66 29.47
N TYR A 8 -22.51 -6.31 29.02
CA TYR A 8 -21.68 -5.84 27.94
C TYR A 8 -21.94 -6.70 26.70
N LEU A 9 -22.25 -6.05 25.58
CA LEU A 9 -22.45 -6.70 24.29
C LEU A 9 -21.42 -6.16 23.30
N ALA A 10 -20.68 -7.05 22.67
CA ALA A 10 -19.82 -6.72 21.54
C ALA A 10 -20.51 -7.10 20.24
N VAL A 11 -20.55 -6.16 19.28
CA VAL A 11 -21.12 -6.38 17.94
C VAL A 11 -20.11 -5.94 16.89
N LYS A 12 -19.88 -6.78 15.88
CA LYS A 12 -19.06 -6.43 14.71
C LYS A 12 -19.94 -5.74 13.67
N ARG A 13 -19.66 -4.48 13.37
CA ARG A 13 -20.35 -3.71 12.32
C ARG A 13 -19.61 -3.87 10.99
N ARG A 14 -20.36 -4.00 9.89
CA ARG A 14 -19.83 -4.00 8.52
C ARG A 14 -19.94 -2.60 7.93
N ILE A 15 -19.14 -2.33 6.90
CA ILE A 15 -19.19 -1.08 6.15
C ILE A 15 -20.48 -1.01 5.33
N GLN A 16 -21.09 0.17 5.25
CA GLN A 16 -22.36 0.38 4.56
C GLN A 16 -22.43 1.76 3.88
N PRO A 17 -23.28 1.94 2.86
CA PRO A 17 -23.59 3.26 2.34
C PRO A 17 -24.03 4.22 3.46
N GLY A 18 -23.54 5.45 3.43
CA GLY A 18 -23.73 6.42 4.50
C GLY A 18 -22.61 6.47 5.54
N ASP A 19 -21.72 5.47 5.59
CA ASP A 19 -20.55 5.53 6.47
C ASP A 19 -19.57 6.61 6.00
N LYS A 20 -18.98 7.32 6.96
CA LYS A 20 -17.98 8.36 6.70
C LYS A 20 -16.57 7.78 6.69
N MET A 21 -15.82 8.10 5.63
CA MET A 21 -14.43 7.71 5.44
C MET A 21 -13.55 8.95 5.27
N ALA A 22 -12.28 8.83 5.61
CA ALA A 22 -11.30 9.90 5.42
C ALA A 22 -9.94 9.33 5.01
N GLY A 23 -9.24 10.02 4.13
CA GLY A 23 -7.85 9.74 3.77
C GLY A 23 -6.86 10.54 4.64
N ARG A 24 -5.58 10.21 4.49
CA ARG A 24 -4.48 10.81 5.26
C ARG A 24 -4.17 12.26 4.86
N HIS A 25 -4.62 12.68 3.68
CA HIS A 25 -4.41 14.01 3.12
C HIS A 25 -5.63 14.93 3.31
N GLY A 26 -6.43 14.68 4.35
CA GLY A 26 -7.55 15.54 4.74
C GLY A 26 -8.80 15.43 3.85
N ASN A 27 -8.78 14.58 2.84
CA ASN A 27 -9.95 14.25 2.03
C ASN A 27 -10.95 13.44 2.86
N LYS A 28 -12.20 13.90 2.95
CA LYS A 28 -13.29 13.24 3.67
C LYS A 28 -14.43 12.95 2.69
N GLY A 29 -15.11 11.84 2.88
CA GLY A 29 -16.24 11.43 2.04
C GLY A 29 -17.22 10.54 2.79
N VAL A 30 -18.38 10.35 2.19
CA VAL A 30 -19.39 9.39 2.64
C VAL A 30 -19.53 8.35 1.54
N ILE A 31 -19.65 7.07 1.90
CA ILE A 31 -19.83 5.99 0.94
C ILE A 31 -21.18 6.17 0.25
N SER A 32 -21.15 6.39 -1.07
CA SER A 32 -22.36 6.59 -1.86
C SER A 32 -23.06 5.27 -2.19
N LYS A 33 -22.31 4.29 -2.69
CA LYS A 33 -22.82 2.95 -3.01
C LYS A 33 -21.70 1.91 -2.94
N ILE A 34 -22.09 0.65 -2.78
CA ILE A 34 -21.21 -0.52 -2.89
C ILE A 34 -21.61 -1.24 -4.19
N ASN A 35 -20.71 -1.27 -5.17
CA ASN A 35 -20.97 -1.95 -6.45
C ASN A 35 -20.52 -3.41 -6.38
N PRO A 36 -21.14 -4.29 -7.18
CA PRO A 36 -20.56 -5.57 -7.57
C PRO A 36 -19.19 -5.39 -8.26
N ILE A 37 -18.35 -6.43 -8.25
CA ILE A 37 -16.97 -6.36 -8.77
C ILE A 37 -16.93 -6.25 -10.29
N GLU A 38 -17.91 -6.85 -10.96
CA GLU A 38 -18.12 -6.84 -12.41
C GLU A 38 -18.45 -5.46 -12.98
N ASP A 39 -18.99 -4.56 -12.15
CA ASP A 39 -19.33 -3.18 -12.54
C ASP A 39 -18.18 -2.20 -12.32
N MET A 40 -17.08 -2.64 -11.71
CA MET A 40 -15.94 -1.77 -11.39
C MET A 40 -15.02 -1.64 -12.60
N PRO A 41 -14.45 -0.45 -12.86
CA PRO A 41 -13.38 -0.28 -13.85
C PRO A 41 -12.20 -1.21 -13.55
N TYR A 42 -11.59 -1.76 -14.58
CA TYR A 42 -10.48 -2.71 -14.48
C TYR A 42 -9.30 -2.32 -15.38
N ASP A 43 -8.10 -2.80 -15.02
CA ASP A 43 -6.89 -2.60 -15.81
C ASP A 43 -6.77 -3.60 -16.97
N GLU A 44 -5.71 -3.48 -17.78
CA GLU A 44 -5.44 -4.37 -18.91
C GLU A 44 -5.30 -5.86 -18.52
N ASN A 45 -5.01 -6.13 -17.24
CA ASN A 45 -4.88 -7.48 -16.69
C ASN A 45 -6.19 -7.98 -16.07
N GLY A 46 -7.28 -7.21 -16.17
CA GLY A 46 -8.59 -7.53 -15.60
C GLY A 46 -8.69 -7.31 -14.10
N THR A 47 -7.76 -6.57 -13.48
CA THR A 47 -7.79 -6.27 -12.05
C THR A 47 -8.74 -5.09 -11.80
N PRO A 48 -9.87 -5.28 -11.09
CA PRO A 48 -10.82 -4.21 -10.79
C PRO A 48 -10.27 -3.27 -9.70
N VAL A 49 -10.66 -2.00 -9.76
CA VAL A 49 -10.34 -1.01 -8.72
C VAL A 49 -11.25 -1.17 -7.51
N ASP A 50 -10.72 -0.97 -6.30
CA ASP A 50 -11.51 -1.05 -5.06
C ASP A 50 -12.33 0.22 -4.77
N ILE A 51 -11.77 1.40 -5.09
CA ILE A 51 -12.35 2.71 -4.75
C ILE A 51 -12.17 3.67 -5.93
N VAL A 52 -13.25 4.37 -6.31
CA VAL A 52 -13.22 5.46 -7.28
C VAL A 52 -13.37 6.80 -6.56
N LEU A 53 -12.41 7.70 -6.77
CA LEU A 53 -12.39 9.03 -6.17
C LEU A 53 -12.66 10.12 -7.22
N ASN A 54 -13.31 11.21 -6.81
CA ASN A 54 -13.53 12.36 -7.67
C ASN A 54 -12.25 13.23 -7.77
N PRO A 55 -11.68 13.44 -8.97
CA PRO A 55 -10.44 14.21 -9.13
C PRO A 55 -10.59 15.71 -8.85
N LEU A 56 -11.81 16.27 -8.93
CA LEU A 56 -12.04 17.73 -8.78
C LEU A 56 -11.70 18.26 -7.38
N GLY A 57 -11.71 17.39 -6.37
CA GLY A 57 -11.35 17.73 -5.00
C GLY A 57 -9.86 17.98 -4.78
N VAL A 58 -9.01 17.58 -5.73
CA VAL A 58 -7.55 17.70 -5.62
C VAL A 58 -7.03 19.09 -5.94
N PRO A 59 -7.26 19.65 -7.14
CA PRO A 59 -6.73 20.97 -7.49
C PRO A 59 -7.37 22.08 -6.63
N SER A 60 -8.64 21.93 -6.26
CA SER A 60 -9.35 22.92 -5.44
C SER A 60 -8.79 23.05 -4.02
N ARG A 61 -8.24 21.99 -3.44
CA ARG A 61 -7.67 21.98 -2.08
C ARG A 61 -6.15 21.97 -2.04
N MET A 62 -5.50 21.90 -3.20
CA MET A 62 -4.04 21.79 -3.36
C MET A 62 -3.42 20.63 -2.55
N ASN A 63 -4.14 19.54 -2.32
CA ASN A 63 -3.64 18.36 -1.62
C ASN A 63 -2.93 17.39 -2.59
N ILE A 64 -1.90 17.89 -3.28
CA ILE A 64 -1.12 17.17 -4.30
C ILE A 64 -0.46 15.91 -3.72
N GLY A 65 -0.12 15.93 -2.42
CA GLY A 65 0.48 14.79 -1.72
C GLY A 65 -0.30 13.48 -1.86
N GLN A 66 -1.63 13.51 -2.03
CA GLN A 66 -2.42 12.28 -2.23
C GLN A 66 -2.09 11.59 -3.58
N ILE A 67 -1.76 12.38 -4.62
CA ILE A 67 -1.41 11.85 -5.93
C ILE A 67 -0.01 11.23 -5.83
N LEU A 68 0.93 11.94 -5.19
CA LEU A 68 2.27 11.44 -4.93
C LEU A 68 2.25 10.16 -4.10
N GLU A 69 1.40 10.09 -3.06
CA GLU A 69 1.17 8.88 -2.26
C GLU A 69 0.65 7.74 -3.12
N THR A 70 -0.30 8.02 -4.02
CA THR A 70 -0.88 7.01 -4.93
C THR A 70 0.17 6.47 -5.90
N HIS A 71 0.98 7.34 -6.53
CA HIS A 71 2.07 6.93 -7.41
C HIS A 71 3.10 6.06 -6.68
N LEU A 72 3.53 6.49 -5.49
CA LEU A 72 4.50 5.76 -4.68
C LEU A 72 3.92 4.40 -4.22
N GLY A 73 2.63 4.37 -3.86
CA GLY A 73 1.91 3.15 -3.51
C GLY A 73 1.80 2.17 -4.68
N MET A 74 1.54 2.65 -5.90
CA MET A 74 1.53 1.82 -7.11
C MET A 74 2.92 1.23 -7.40
N ALA A 75 3.98 2.02 -7.27
CA ALA A 75 5.35 1.54 -7.43
C ALA A 75 5.71 0.46 -6.39
N ALA A 76 5.38 0.71 -5.12
CA ALA A 76 5.56 -0.25 -4.02
C ALA A 76 4.81 -1.56 -4.24
N LYS A 77 3.55 -1.49 -4.69
CA LYS A 77 2.75 -2.66 -5.08
C LYS A 77 3.40 -3.42 -6.23
N GLY A 78 3.86 -2.73 -7.27
CA GLY A 78 4.52 -3.36 -8.41
C GLY A 78 5.80 -4.13 -8.03
N ILE A 79 6.60 -3.59 -7.10
CA ILE A 79 7.75 -4.32 -6.53
C ILE A 79 7.28 -5.60 -5.81
N GLY A 80 6.24 -5.50 -4.98
CA GLY A 80 5.67 -6.64 -4.27
C GLY A 80 5.10 -7.72 -5.20
N ASP A 81 4.38 -7.30 -6.25
CA ASP A 81 3.82 -8.19 -7.27
C ASP A 81 4.93 -8.96 -8.01
N LYS A 82 6.06 -8.28 -8.29
CA LYS A 82 7.24 -8.92 -8.89
C LYS A 82 7.91 -9.92 -7.95
N ILE A 83 8.06 -9.59 -6.66
CA ILE A 83 8.55 -10.53 -5.63
C ILE A 83 7.63 -11.75 -5.56
N ASN A 84 6.32 -11.54 -5.52
CA ASN A 84 5.32 -12.61 -5.48
C ASN A 84 5.41 -13.52 -6.72
N ALA A 85 5.61 -12.94 -7.91
CA ALA A 85 5.81 -13.72 -9.13
C ALA A 85 7.08 -14.58 -9.06
N MET A 86 8.20 -14.03 -8.56
CA MET A 86 9.45 -14.78 -8.38
C MET A 86 9.30 -15.93 -7.37
N LEU A 87 8.59 -15.70 -6.25
CA LEU A 87 8.27 -16.73 -5.26
C LEU A 87 7.42 -17.86 -5.86
N LYS A 88 6.37 -17.52 -6.62
CA LYS A 88 5.50 -18.51 -7.29
C LYS A 88 6.24 -19.35 -8.33
N GLN A 89 7.21 -18.75 -9.01
CA GLN A 89 8.07 -19.42 -9.98
C GLN A 89 9.19 -20.24 -9.32
N GLN A 90 9.30 -20.23 -7.99
CA GLN A 90 10.36 -20.89 -7.24
C GLN A 90 11.76 -20.52 -7.75
N GLN A 91 11.95 -19.23 -8.05
CA GLN A 91 13.26 -18.76 -8.52
C GLN A 91 14.32 -18.93 -7.43
N GLU A 92 15.57 -19.06 -7.88
CA GLU A 92 16.73 -19.19 -7.00
C GLU A 92 16.82 -18.01 -6.01
N VAL A 93 17.17 -18.32 -4.75
CA VAL A 93 17.28 -17.33 -3.68
C VAL A 93 18.29 -16.23 -4.03
N ALA A 94 19.34 -16.55 -4.79
CA ALA A 94 20.31 -15.57 -5.29
C ALA A 94 19.66 -14.47 -6.14
N LYS A 95 18.78 -14.84 -7.08
CA LYS A 95 18.06 -13.87 -7.94
C LYS A 95 17.08 -13.04 -7.14
N LEU A 96 16.39 -13.68 -6.19
CA LEU A 96 15.46 -12.99 -5.29
C LEU A 96 16.19 -11.96 -4.42
N ARG A 97 17.33 -12.34 -3.85
CA ARG A 97 18.22 -11.47 -3.07
C ARG A 97 18.70 -10.29 -3.90
N GLU A 98 19.19 -10.52 -5.12
CA GLU A 98 19.62 -9.47 -6.04
C GLU A 98 18.48 -8.50 -6.35
N PHE A 99 17.29 -9.01 -6.64
CA PHE A 99 16.13 -8.18 -6.95
C PHE A 99 15.71 -7.32 -5.74
N ILE A 100 15.63 -7.91 -4.55
CA ILE A 100 15.26 -7.16 -3.33
C ILE A 100 16.34 -6.14 -2.99
N GLN A 101 17.62 -6.49 -3.13
CA GLN A 101 18.75 -5.56 -2.91
C GLN A 101 18.61 -4.36 -3.84
N ARG A 102 18.43 -4.61 -5.15
CA ARG A 102 18.19 -3.55 -6.13
C ARG A 102 16.99 -2.67 -5.76
N ALA A 103 15.92 -3.25 -5.21
CA ALA A 103 14.74 -2.50 -4.78
C ALA A 103 15.03 -1.58 -3.58
N TYR A 104 15.85 -2.02 -2.61
CA TYR A 104 16.32 -1.18 -1.50
C TYR A 104 17.27 -0.07 -1.95
N ASP A 105 18.04 -0.32 -3.01
CA ASP A 105 18.98 0.65 -3.57
C ASP A 105 18.32 1.67 -4.54
N LEU A 106 16.99 1.60 -4.72
CA LEU A 106 16.25 2.56 -5.56
C LEU A 106 16.20 3.95 -4.92
N GLY A 107 16.55 4.95 -5.72
CA GLY A 107 16.45 6.38 -5.37
C GLY A 107 17.81 7.06 -5.18
N ALA A 108 17.80 8.39 -5.20
CA ALA A 108 18.96 9.19 -4.82
C ALA A 108 18.92 9.47 -3.32
N ASP A 109 20.08 9.42 -2.64
CA ASP A 109 20.24 9.71 -1.21
C ASP A 109 19.43 8.78 -0.28
N VAL A 110 19.47 7.47 -0.53
CA VAL A 110 18.82 6.49 0.36
C VAL A 110 19.39 6.61 1.78
N ARG A 111 18.54 7.04 2.72
CA ARG A 111 18.94 7.27 4.13
C ARG A 111 19.29 5.97 4.87
N GLN A 112 18.70 4.87 4.45
CA GLN A 112 18.94 3.55 5.02
C GLN A 112 19.70 2.69 4.01
N LYS A 113 20.94 2.35 4.33
CA LYS A 113 21.68 1.34 3.57
C LYS A 113 21.32 -0.03 4.12
N VAL A 114 20.78 -0.89 3.26
CA VAL A 114 20.47 -2.29 3.58
C VAL A 114 21.46 -3.15 2.81
N ASP A 115 22.18 -4.01 3.51
CA ASP A 115 23.06 -4.99 2.90
C ASP A 115 22.49 -6.39 3.10
N LEU A 116 21.81 -6.89 2.08
CA LEU A 116 21.23 -8.23 2.13
C LEU A 116 22.30 -9.32 2.12
N SER A 117 23.57 -9.07 1.80
CA SER A 117 24.61 -10.12 1.87
C SER A 117 24.82 -10.65 3.30
N THR A 118 24.45 -9.85 4.30
CA THR A 118 24.51 -10.23 5.72
C THR A 118 23.40 -11.18 6.16
N PHE A 119 22.37 -11.39 5.34
CA PHE A 119 21.20 -12.22 5.64
C PHE A 119 21.43 -13.66 5.20
N SER A 120 20.96 -14.63 5.97
CA SER A 120 20.86 -16.02 5.53
C SER A 120 19.80 -16.20 4.43
N ASP A 121 19.84 -17.31 3.70
CA ASP A 121 18.85 -17.62 2.67
C ASP A 121 17.42 -17.75 3.25
N GLU A 122 17.30 -18.32 4.45
CA GLU A 122 16.03 -18.43 5.16
C GLU A 122 15.44 -17.05 5.51
N GLU A 123 16.29 -16.11 5.95
CA GLU A 123 15.87 -14.75 6.26
C GLU A 123 15.46 -13.97 5.01
N VAL A 124 16.16 -14.16 3.89
CA VAL A 124 15.77 -13.55 2.60
C VAL A 124 14.43 -14.09 2.12
N MET A 125 14.20 -15.39 2.23
CA MET A 125 12.92 -16.00 1.87
C MET A 125 11.77 -15.47 2.76
N ARG A 126 12.01 -15.36 4.08
CA ARG A 126 11.03 -14.78 5.00
C ARG A 126 10.75 -13.32 4.69
N LEU A 127 11.79 -12.55 4.36
CA LEU A 127 11.65 -11.15 3.94
C LEU A 127 10.80 -11.05 2.67
N ALA A 128 11.10 -11.87 1.66
CA ALA A 128 10.34 -11.90 0.41
C ALA A 128 8.85 -12.22 0.63
N GLU A 129 8.54 -13.21 1.46
CA GLU A 129 7.15 -13.53 1.82
C GLU A 129 6.42 -12.36 2.49
N ASN A 130 7.12 -11.58 3.32
CA ASN A 130 6.56 -10.38 3.92
C ASN A 130 6.34 -9.26 2.90
N LEU A 131 7.21 -9.14 1.90
CA LEU A 131 7.17 -8.07 0.88
C LEU A 131 6.23 -8.38 -0.31
N ARG A 132 5.71 -9.61 -0.43
CA ARG A 132 4.90 -10.06 -1.59
C ARG A 132 3.62 -9.25 -1.87
N LYS A 133 3.13 -8.48 -0.90
CA LYS A 133 1.93 -7.61 -1.04
C LYS A 133 2.28 -6.15 -1.37
N GLY A 134 3.56 -5.81 -1.39
CA GLY A 134 4.05 -4.46 -1.60
C GLY A 134 5.23 -4.17 -0.68
N MET A 135 6.20 -3.41 -1.20
CA MET A 135 7.35 -2.97 -0.42
C MET A 135 6.99 -1.73 0.41
N PRO A 136 7.04 -1.77 1.75
CA PRO A 136 6.81 -0.58 2.56
C PRO A 136 7.87 0.49 2.28
N ILE A 137 7.43 1.73 2.10
CA ILE A 137 8.32 2.88 1.86
C ILE A 137 8.14 3.90 2.98
N ALA A 138 9.26 4.41 3.50
CA ALA A 138 9.28 5.45 4.51
C ALA A 138 9.70 6.78 3.88
N THR A 139 8.78 7.75 3.85
CA THR A 139 9.08 9.15 3.53
C THR A 139 8.99 9.99 4.80
N PRO A 140 10.06 10.70 5.18
CA PRO A 140 10.01 11.70 6.25
C PRO A 140 9.02 12.83 5.91
N VAL A 141 8.54 13.52 6.94
CA VAL A 141 7.58 14.64 6.79
C VAL A 141 8.22 15.81 6.04
N PHE A 142 9.51 16.06 6.30
CA PHE A 142 10.32 17.07 5.61
C PHE A 142 11.48 16.36 4.89
N ASP A 143 11.86 16.86 3.72
CA ASP A 143 12.90 16.24 2.85
C ASP A 143 12.57 14.80 2.43
N GLY A 144 11.33 14.61 1.98
CA GLY A 144 10.78 13.33 1.53
C GLY A 144 11.25 12.87 0.15
N ALA A 145 10.58 11.85 -0.38
CA ALA A 145 10.86 11.30 -1.71
C ALA A 145 10.78 12.40 -2.79
N LYS A 146 11.75 12.39 -3.71
CA LYS A 146 11.86 13.37 -4.80
C LYS A 146 11.40 12.73 -6.10
N GLU A 147 10.67 13.48 -6.90
CA GLU A 147 10.46 13.14 -8.30
C GLU A 147 11.69 13.56 -9.11
N ALA A 148 12.15 12.69 -10.02
CA ALA A 148 13.15 13.08 -10.99
C ALA A 148 12.55 14.17 -11.91
N ARG A 149 13.21 15.32 -12.00
CA ARG A 149 12.88 16.30 -13.04
C ARG A 149 13.44 15.76 -14.35
N ASN A 150 12.56 15.41 -15.29
CA ASN A 150 12.94 15.27 -16.70
C ASN A 150 13.38 16.62 -17.27
#